data_AF-A0A0S8B0J3-F1
#
_entry.id   AF-A0A0S8B0J3-F1
#
_cell.length_a   1.000
_cell.length_b   1.000
_cell.length_c   1.000
_cell.angle_alpha   90.00
_cell.angle_beta   90.00
_cell.angle_gamma   90.00
#
_symmetry.space_group_name_H-M   'P 1'
#
loop_
_entity.id
_entity.type
_entity.pdbx_description
1 polymer ?
#
loop_
_entity_poly.entity_id
_entity_poly.type
_entity_poly.pdbx_seq_one_letter_code
_entity_poly.pdbx_strand_id
1 'polypeptide(L)' 'NVMPQEWLLQLVTQKDERTTVERLHLGPDNTGRWTVDLRSGETAVLVVSGVTRVTTEPAAYTYAITTGVQN' A
#
# COMPACT_ATOMS: atom_id res chain seq x y z
N ASN A 1 -4.81 -27.64 0.01
CA ASN A 1 -3.70 -26.91 -0.62
C ASN A 1 -4.02 -25.43 -0.47
N VAL A 2 -3.37 -24.72 0.45
CA VAL A 2 -3.58 -23.27 0.64
C VAL A 2 -2.50 -22.58 -0.18
N MET A 3 -2.90 -21.90 -1.24
CA MET A 3 -1.97 -21.08 -2.00
C MET A 3 -1.68 -19.81 -1.20
N PRO A 4 -0.40 -19.43 -0.99
CA PRO A 4 -0.07 -18.19 -0.30
C PRO A 4 -0.71 -16.99 -1.01
N GLN A 5 -1.30 -16.08 -0.22
CA GLN A 5 -1.80 -14.83 -0.76
C GLN A 5 -0.60 -13.93 -1.13
N GLU A 6 -0.58 -13.43 -2.36
CA GLU A 6 0.37 -12.49 -2.91
C GLU A 6 -0.30 -11.13 -3.04
N TRP A 7 0.49 -10.07 -2.89
CA TRP A 7 -0.01 -8.71 -2.82
C TRP A 7 0.82 -7.76 -3.68
N LEU A 8 0.12 -6.82 -4.32
CA LEU A 8 0.68 -5.65 -4.96
C LEU A 8 0.20 -4.41 -4.21
N LEU A 9 1.14 -3.65 -3.65
CA LEU A 9 0.86 -2.36 -3.03
C LEU A 9 1.44 -1.24 -3.87
N GLN A 10 0.64 -0.19 -4.08
CA GLN A 10 1.05 1.01 -4.78
C GLN A 10 0.64 2.24 -3.98
N LEU A 11 1.54 3.20 -3.86
CA LEU A 11 1.24 4.52 -3.34
C LEU A 11 1.06 5.47 -4.51
N VAL A 12 -0.09 6.11 -4.58
CA VAL A 12 -0.37 7.16 -5.56
C VAL A 12 -0.36 8.49 -4.82
N THR A 13 0.55 9.39 -5.16
CA THR A 13 0.61 10.74 -4.58
C THR A 13 0.21 11.75 -5.65
N GLN A 14 -0.65 12.68 -5.28
CA GLN A 14 -1.20 13.70 -6.18
C GLN A 14 -0.99 15.10 -5.62
N LYS A 15 -0.61 16.02 -6.51
CA LYS A 15 -0.52 17.45 -6.24
C LYS A 15 -0.78 18.24 -7.52
N ASP A 16 -1.78 19.11 -7.50
CA ASP A 16 -2.21 19.86 -8.69
C ASP A 16 -2.44 18.89 -9.87
N GLU A 17 -1.73 19.06 -10.98
CA GLU A 17 -1.80 18.19 -12.16
C GLU A 17 -0.75 17.07 -12.18
N ARG A 18 0.05 16.92 -11.10
CA ARG A 18 1.11 15.90 -11.01
C ARG A 18 0.62 14.69 -10.22
N THR A 19 0.84 13.51 -10.79
CA THR A 19 0.59 12.21 -10.15
C THR A 19 1.88 11.38 -10.19
N THR A 20 2.27 10.85 -9.03
CA THR A 20 3.35 9.85 -8.92
C THR A 20 2.76 8.53 -8.46
N VAL A 21 3.32 7.41 -8.94
CA VAL A 21 2.93 6.07 -8.55
C VAL A 21 4.19 5.30 -8.16
N GLU A 22 4.21 4.80 -6.94
CA GLU A 22 5.35 4.11 -6.36
C GLU A 22 4.94 2.71 -5.90
N ARG A 23 5.75 1.69 -6.22
CA ARG A 23 5.50 0.34 -5.73
C ARG A 23 6.04 0.21 -4.32
N LEU A 24 5.19 -0.22 -3.39
CA LEU A 24 5.58 -0.52 -2.03
C LEU A 24 5.86 -2.02 -1.91
N HIS A 25 7.10 -2.35 -1.52
CA HIS A 25 7.53 -3.74 -1.39
C HIS A 25 7.25 -4.28 0.01
N LEU A 26 6.52 -5.39 0.07
CA LEU A 26 6.29 -6.15 1.29
C LEU A 26 7.46 -7.10 1.58
N GLY A 27 7.63 -7.44 2.85
CA GLY A 27 8.52 -8.51 3.29
C GLY A 27 7.98 -9.91 2.99
N PRO A 28 8.78 -10.96 3.26
CA PRO A 28 8.41 -12.36 2.99
C PRO A 28 7.17 -12.86 3.75
N ASP A 29 6.77 -12.17 4.82
CA ASP A 29 5.60 -12.45 5.65
C ASP A 29 4.37 -11.61 5.25
N ASN A 30 4.41 -10.94 4.10
CA ASN A 30 3.38 -9.99 3.63
C ASN A 30 3.16 -8.81 4.59
N THR A 31 4.19 -8.40 5.33
CA THR A 31 4.14 -7.18 6.15
C THR A 31 5.03 -6.09 5.59
N GLY A 32 4.71 -4.84 5.92
CA GLY A 32 5.51 -3.69 5.50
C GLY A 32 5.14 -2.45 6.30
N ARG A 33 6.10 -1.53 6.38
CA ARG A 33 5.94 -0.22 7.01
C ARG A 33 6.63 0.81 6.15
N TRP A 34 5.92 1.89 5.84
CA TRP A 34 6.43 3.00 5.05
C TRP A 34 6.12 4.31 5.74
N THR A 35 7.00 5.29 5.56
CA THR A 35 6.75 6.68 5.93
C THR A 35 6.40 7.42 4.65
N VAL A 36 5.30 8.18 4.68
CA VAL A 36 4.85 8.99 3.55
C VAL A 36 4.87 10.44 3.98
N ASP A 37 5.74 11.24 3.37
CA ASP A 37 5.83 12.67 3.62
C ASP A 37 4.87 13.39 2.68
N LEU A 38 3.76 13.87 3.23
CA LEU A 38 2.78 14.69 2.50
C LEU A 38 2.97 16.15 2.85
N ARG A 39 3.19 16.98 1.83
CA ARG A 39 3.20 18.45 2.00
C ARG A 39 1.77 18.99 1.92
N SER A 40 1.59 20.24 2.35
CA SER A 40 0.30 20.92 2.23
C SER A 40 -0.23 20.88 0.80
N GLY A 41 -1.49 20.47 0.65
CA GLY A 41 -2.16 20.32 -0.64
C GLY A 41 -1.89 19.00 -1.38
N GLU A 42 -1.05 18.12 -0.83
CA GLU A 42 -0.81 16.78 -1.39
C GLU A 42 -1.80 15.77 -0.84
N THR A 43 -2.22 14.83 -1.69
CA THR A 43 -3.07 13.70 -1.30
C THR A 43 -2.35 12.40 -1.64
N ALA A 44 -2.45 11.40 -0.76
CA ALA A 44 -1.99 10.05 -1.04
C ALA A 44 -3.13 9.03 -1.01
N VAL A 45 -3.07 8.08 -1.93
CA VAL A 45 -3.95 6.92 -2.01
C VAL A 45 -3.09 5.66 -1.96
N LEU A 46 -3.32 4.82 -0.95
CA LEU A 46 -2.74 3.48 -0.88
C LEU A 46 -3.67 2.50 -1.60
N VAL A 47 -3.17 1.88 -2.67
CA VAL A 47 -3.86 0.83 -3.41
C VAL A 47 -3.33 -0.53 -2.94
N VAL A 48 -4.22 -1.39 -2.48
CA VAL A 48 -3.92 -2.76 -2.03
C VAL A 48 -4.63 -3.74 -2.95
N SER A 49 -3.87 -4.58 -3.66
CA SER A 49 -4.41 -5.58 -4.58
C SER A 49 -3.94 -6.97 -4.22
N GLY A 50 -4.88 -7.90 -3.97
CA GLY A 50 -4.58 -9.32 -3.89
C GLY A 50 -4.37 -9.87 -5.30
N VAL A 51 -3.21 -10.46 -5.58
CA VAL A 51 -2.81 -10.89 -6.94
C VAL A 51 -2.62 -12.40 -7.08
N THR A 52 -2.87 -13.18 -6.03
CA THR A 52 -2.86 -14.66 -6.11
C THR A 52 -3.86 -15.14 -7.14
N ARG A 53 -3.36 -15.88 -8.13
CA ARG A 53 -4.15 -16.43 -9.22
C ARG A 53 -5.02 -17.59 -8.71
N VAL A 54 -6.34 -17.53 -8.90
CA VAL A 54 -7.28 -18.65 -8.65
C VAL A 54 -7.22 -19.15 -7.21
N THR A 55 -7.74 -18.33 -6.29
CA THR A 55 -7.97 -18.70 -4.89
C THR A 55 -9.47 -18.57 -4.56
N THR A 56 -9.98 -19.47 -3.72
CA THR A 56 -11.33 -19.37 -3.11
C THR A 56 -11.30 -18.69 -1.75
N GLU A 57 -10.09 -18.49 -1.19
CA GLU A 57 -9.90 -17.84 0.10
C GLU A 57 -10.04 -16.32 -0.03
N PRO A 58 -10.76 -15.64 0.88
CA PRO A 58 -10.83 -14.18 0.90
C PRO A 58 -9.44 -13.54 1.08
N ALA A 59 -9.12 -12.53 0.27
CA ALA A 59 -7.92 -11.72 0.41
C ALA A 59 -8.09 -10.72 1.57
N ALA A 60 -8.03 -11.20 2.80
CA ALA A 60 -8.10 -10.38 4.00
C ALA A 60 -6.77 -9.65 4.25
N TYR A 61 -6.85 -8.38 4.65
CA TYR A 61 -5.69 -7.56 5.02
C TYR A 61 -6.05 -6.61 6.16
N THR A 62 -5.02 -6.12 6.84
CA THR A 62 -5.12 -5.10 7.89
C THR A 62 -4.14 -3.98 7.60
N TYR A 63 -4.54 -2.75 7.90
CA TYR A 63 -3.65 -1.60 7.81
C TYR A 63 -3.85 -0.69 9.01
N ALA A 64 -2.82 0.08 9.33
CA ALA A 64 -2.88 1.12 10.34
C ALA A 64 -2.19 2.38 9.81
N ILE A 65 -2.84 3.52 9.98
CA ILE A 65 -2.27 4.83 9.64
C ILE A 65 -2.00 5.55 10.96
N THR A 66 -0.75 5.96 11.15
CA THR A 66 -0.33 6.78 12.29
C THR A 66 0.19 8.09 11.76
N THR A 67 -0.35 9.21 12.23
CA THR A 67 0.16 10.54 11.92
C THR A 67 1.23 10.94 12.93
N GLY A 68 2.31 11.55 12.45
CA GLY A 68 3.38 12.12 13.27
C GLY A 68 3.91 13.38 12.60
N VAL A 69 4.25 14.39 13.40
CA VAL A 69 4.90 15.60 12.89
C VAL A 69 6.40 15.35 12.91
N GLN A 70 7.05 15.44 11.74
CA GLN A 70 8.52 15.44 11.67
C GLN A 70 8.99 16.81 12.19
N ASN A 71 9.66 16.83 13.34
CA ASN A 71 10.19 18.04 14.01
C ASN A 71 11.57 18.41 13.45
#